data_AF-A0A191UID7-F1
#
_entry.id   AF-A0A191UID7-F1
#
_cell.length_a   1.000
_cell.length_b   1.000
_cell.length_c   1.000
_cell.angle_alpha   90.00
_cell.angle_beta   90.00
_cell.angle_gamma   90.00
#
_symmetry.space_group_name_H-M   'P 1'
#
loop_
_entity.id
_entity.type
_entity.pdbx_description
1 polymer ?
#
loop_
_entity_poly.entity_id
_entity_poly.type
_entity_poly.pdbx_seq_one_letter_code
_entity_poly.pdbx_strand_id
1 'polypeptide(L)'
;MLAKQASDSGTFGVGGAMIENASGKVIKTMHNQVLVRLGNNLGPLSNTPYTQDPTAHGERQLISWYYQHVAALKLPPPEQLTIVTSLDPCAMCAGSITTAGFNAAVVAYDAYAGINYNEKANYPGLPSGIRQKLLDTFGFYGVAGGRQYLGAQHTLYQDTLVSPSTASGCLTVFEDSASQVRQSSSGSGLNPSNLADQMVDPALSPMKEAYASSFADAFSIRLKNYRRPDQALKNFLIRLKNSTPNARNAVAFIDYYGNLLMASADRFDISPISTAFMLTVQQYSQLRFQFINDPQHSLNAQKSLTSPRYGTFVFLYAPSADDTTTLKDLGAYGSTMEGVIPVKQPSHFQYFLEPELGTIEDLRALIKAMPPFYWELVNINPQKVVV
;
A
#
# COMPACT_ATOMS: atom_id res chain seq x y z
N MET A 1 -21.31 -8.72 3.37
CA MET A 1 -21.45 -7.96 4.63
C MET A 1 -20.26 -7.03 4.88
N LEU A 2 -19.01 -7.52 4.93
CA LEU A 2 -17.82 -6.69 5.20
C LEU A 2 -17.56 -5.59 4.15
N ALA A 3 -17.71 -5.90 2.85
CA ALA A 3 -17.62 -4.90 1.77
C ALA A 3 -18.63 -3.75 1.95
N LYS A 4 -19.87 -4.08 2.33
CA LYS A 4 -20.92 -3.09 2.64
C LYS A 4 -20.53 -2.24 3.85
N GLN A 5 -20.03 -2.85 4.93
CA GLN A 5 -19.55 -2.12 6.12
C GLN A 5 -18.42 -1.14 5.77
N ALA A 6 -17.46 -1.53 4.92
CA ALA A 6 -16.45 -0.60 4.43
C ALA A 6 -17.06 0.57 3.65
N SER A 7 -17.94 0.29 2.68
CA SER A 7 -18.65 1.34 1.95
C SER A 7 -19.43 2.28 2.87
N ASP A 8 -20.17 1.75 3.85
CA ASP A 8 -20.97 2.53 4.79
C ASP A 8 -20.09 3.38 5.73
N SER A 9 -18.84 2.96 5.97
CA SER A 9 -17.84 3.74 6.69
C SER A 9 -17.17 4.85 5.86
N GLY A 10 -17.48 4.95 4.56
CA GLY A 10 -16.97 5.99 3.66
C GLY A 10 -15.59 5.69 3.06
N THR A 11 -15.23 4.41 2.94
CA THR A 11 -14.01 3.96 2.24
C THR A 11 -14.36 2.91 1.17
N PHE A 12 -13.34 2.39 0.47
CA PHE A 12 -13.53 1.40 -0.60
C PHE A 12 -14.24 0.15 -0.09
N GLY A 13 -15.30 -0.27 -0.77
CA GLY A 13 -16.19 -1.37 -0.41
C GLY A 13 -15.56 -2.75 -0.58
N VAL A 14 -14.50 -3.05 0.17
CA VAL A 14 -13.76 -4.32 0.13
C VAL A 14 -13.60 -4.85 1.55
N GLY A 15 -13.76 -6.16 1.73
CA GLY A 15 -13.45 -6.80 3.00
C GLY A 15 -13.19 -8.28 2.89
N GLY A 16 -12.65 -8.86 3.95
CA GLY A 16 -12.22 -10.25 3.95
C GLY A 16 -12.16 -10.89 5.33
N ALA A 17 -11.95 -12.20 5.32
CA ALA A 17 -11.86 -13.04 6.49
C ALA A 17 -10.63 -13.94 6.40
N MET A 18 -9.95 -14.11 7.52
CA MET A 18 -8.96 -15.17 7.72
C MET A 18 -9.66 -16.38 8.31
N ILE A 19 -9.57 -17.52 7.64
CA ILE A 19 -10.27 -18.76 7.98
C ILE A 19 -9.25 -19.88 8.18
N GLU A 20 -9.43 -20.68 9.23
CA GLU A 20 -8.66 -21.90 9.47
C GLU A 20 -9.14 -23.01 8.53
N ASN A 21 -8.24 -23.57 7.72
CA ASN A 21 -8.60 -24.53 6.69
C ASN A 21 -9.18 -25.83 7.27
N ALA A 22 -8.63 -26.30 8.39
CA ALA A 22 -9.01 -27.57 9.00
C ALA A 22 -10.44 -27.58 9.56
N SER A 23 -10.92 -26.43 10.05
CA SER A 23 -12.20 -26.34 10.78
C SER A 23 -13.23 -25.47 10.07
N GLY A 24 -12.83 -24.63 9.11
CA GLY A 24 -13.68 -23.59 8.54
C GLY A 24 -13.95 -22.42 9.52
N LYS A 25 -13.26 -22.39 10.67
CA LYS A 25 -13.45 -21.34 11.67
C LYS A 25 -12.92 -20.00 11.16
N VAL A 26 -13.77 -18.98 11.20
CA VAL A 26 -13.34 -17.59 10.98
C VAL A 26 -12.52 -17.14 12.19
N ILE A 27 -11.23 -16.85 11.98
CA ILE A 27 -10.31 -16.36 13.01
C ILE A 27 -10.46 -14.86 13.18
N LYS A 28 -10.50 -14.13 12.07
CA LYS A 28 -10.53 -12.67 12.06
C LYS A 28 -11.21 -12.17 10.80
N THR A 29 -11.98 -11.09 10.93
CA THR A 29 -12.51 -10.33 9.79
C THR A 29 -11.97 -8.91 9.84
N MET A 30 -11.71 -8.34 8.68
CA MET A 30 -11.35 -6.95 8.51
C MET A 30 -11.90 -6.43 7.19
N HIS A 31 -12.10 -5.13 7.11
CA HIS A 31 -12.50 -4.47 5.88
C HIS A 31 -11.52 -3.33 5.58
N ASN A 32 -11.61 -2.76 4.38
CA ASN A 32 -10.78 -1.62 4.01
C ASN A 32 -10.95 -0.47 5.01
N GLN A 33 -9.87 0.21 5.37
CA GLN A 33 -9.81 1.36 6.28
C GLN A 33 -8.86 2.45 5.74
N VAL A 34 -8.72 2.53 4.40
CA VAL A 34 -7.83 3.52 3.77
C VAL A 34 -8.23 4.94 4.14
N LEU A 35 -9.53 5.23 4.07
CA LEU A 35 -10.10 6.50 4.46
C LEU A 35 -10.80 6.41 5.82
N VAL A 36 -10.59 7.44 6.63
CA VAL A 36 -11.33 7.68 7.87
C VAL A 36 -11.83 9.12 7.87
N ARG A 37 -13.04 9.36 8.38
CA ARG A 37 -13.56 10.72 8.53
C ARG A 37 -12.78 11.48 9.60
N LEU A 38 -12.34 12.69 9.26
CA LEU A 38 -11.79 13.63 10.22
C LEU A 38 -12.86 14.07 11.22
N GLY A 39 -12.42 14.44 12.41
CA GLY A 39 -13.27 14.96 13.48
C GLY A 39 -13.94 16.30 13.15
N ASN A 40 -14.70 16.78 14.13
CA ASN A 40 -15.38 18.08 14.09
C ASN A 40 -14.41 19.22 14.49
N ASN A 41 -14.71 20.44 14.04
CA ASN A 41 -14.02 21.68 14.44
C ASN A 41 -12.51 21.70 14.10
N LEU A 42 -12.12 21.06 13.01
CA LEU A 42 -10.76 20.97 12.49
C LEU A 42 -10.48 21.99 11.37
N GLY A 43 -11.35 22.98 11.15
CA GLY A 43 -11.23 23.92 10.04
C GLY A 43 -11.78 23.35 8.71
N PRO A 44 -11.21 23.72 7.55
CA PRO A 44 -11.80 23.44 6.23
C PRO A 44 -12.03 21.96 5.91
N LEU A 45 -11.22 21.05 6.48
CA LEU A 45 -11.35 19.60 6.25
C LEU A 45 -12.20 18.86 7.30
N SER A 46 -12.88 19.58 8.21
CA SER A 46 -13.74 18.96 9.22
C SER A 46 -14.76 18.00 8.61
N ASN A 47 -14.97 16.84 9.22
CA ASN A 47 -15.94 15.82 8.77
C ASN A 47 -15.76 15.29 7.34
N THR A 48 -14.59 15.51 6.72
CA THR A 48 -14.29 14.97 5.39
C THR A 48 -13.57 13.62 5.51
N PRO A 49 -13.76 12.69 4.54
CA PRO A 49 -12.92 11.50 4.43
C PRO A 49 -11.46 11.89 4.18
N TYR A 50 -10.55 11.20 4.85
CA TYR A 50 -9.12 11.48 4.76
C TYR A 50 -8.29 10.21 4.79
N THR A 51 -7.23 10.15 3.98
CA THR A 51 -6.33 9.00 3.93
C THR A 51 -5.59 8.87 5.24
N GLN A 52 -5.94 7.84 6.01
CA GLN A 52 -5.26 7.48 7.25
C GLN A 52 -4.05 6.59 6.95
N ASP A 53 -4.25 5.58 6.11
CA ASP A 53 -3.22 4.66 5.69
C ASP A 53 -3.57 4.13 4.28
N PRO A 54 -2.86 4.55 3.22
CA PRO A 54 -3.16 4.12 1.84
C PRO A 54 -3.00 2.61 1.64
N THR A 55 -2.41 1.91 2.61
CA THR A 55 -2.17 0.47 2.55
C THR A 55 -3.19 -0.32 3.38
N ALA A 56 -4.15 0.33 4.06
CA ALA A 56 -5.17 -0.28 4.92
C ALA A 56 -6.27 -1.01 4.15
N HIS A 57 -5.85 -1.94 3.29
CA HIS A 57 -6.73 -2.91 2.66
C HIS A 57 -7.01 -4.06 3.63
N GLY A 58 -8.19 -4.69 3.53
CA GLY A 58 -8.61 -5.71 4.49
C GLY A 58 -7.63 -6.89 4.58
N GLU A 59 -7.14 -7.36 3.44
CA GLU A 59 -6.22 -8.49 3.31
C GLU A 59 -4.87 -8.19 3.97
N ARG A 60 -4.28 -7.02 3.68
CA ARG A 60 -3.01 -6.60 4.27
C ARG A 60 -3.12 -6.44 5.78
N GLN A 61 -4.21 -5.85 6.26
CA GLN A 61 -4.46 -5.70 7.69
C GLN A 61 -4.62 -7.05 8.39
N LEU A 62 -5.29 -8.02 7.77
CA LEU A 62 -5.40 -9.39 8.31
C LEU A 62 -4.02 -10.02 8.50
N ILE A 63 -3.12 -9.89 7.53
CA ILE A 63 -1.75 -10.40 7.62
C ILE A 63 -0.96 -9.69 8.71
N SER A 64 -1.07 -8.35 8.79
CA SER A 64 -0.40 -7.56 9.83
C SER A 64 -0.87 -7.99 11.23
N TRP A 65 -2.19 -8.16 11.39
CA TRP A 65 -2.79 -8.64 12.63
C TRP A 65 -2.30 -10.04 12.98
N TYR A 66 -2.22 -10.96 12.01
CA TYR A 66 -1.72 -12.31 12.26
C TYR A 66 -0.32 -12.30 12.86
N TYR A 67 0.65 -11.60 12.24
CA TYR A 67 2.03 -11.60 12.76
C TYR A 67 2.16 -10.89 14.11
N GLN A 68 1.28 -9.93 14.42
CA GLN A 68 1.21 -9.33 15.75
C GLN A 68 0.66 -10.28 16.83
N HIS A 69 -0.12 -11.30 16.46
CA HIS A 69 -0.88 -12.12 17.41
C HIS A 69 -0.54 -13.62 17.37
N VAL A 70 0.25 -14.09 16.38
CA VAL A 70 0.52 -15.52 16.14
C VAL A 70 1.04 -16.24 17.38
N ALA A 71 2.00 -15.64 18.08
CA ALA A 71 2.57 -16.25 19.29
C ALA A 71 1.57 -16.26 20.47
N ALA A 72 0.90 -15.14 20.70
CA ALA A 72 -0.02 -14.98 21.84
C ALA A 72 -1.28 -15.84 21.71
N LEU A 73 -1.82 -15.97 20.49
CA LEU A 73 -3.04 -16.71 20.20
C LEU A 73 -2.78 -18.15 19.72
N LYS A 74 -1.50 -18.55 19.57
CA LYS A 74 -1.10 -19.86 19.04
C LYS A 74 -1.80 -20.18 17.70
N LEU A 75 -1.80 -19.20 16.80
CA LEU A 75 -2.50 -19.34 15.52
C LEU A 75 -1.79 -20.40 14.65
N PRO A 76 -2.54 -21.13 13.78
CA PRO A 76 -1.94 -22.02 12.79
C PRO A 76 -0.95 -21.27 11.88
N PRO A 77 0.02 -21.97 11.28
CA PRO A 77 0.92 -21.34 10.32
C PRO A 77 0.17 -20.87 9.07
N PRO A 78 0.68 -19.88 8.31
CA PRO A 78 -0.04 -19.24 7.21
C PRO A 78 -0.60 -20.20 6.15
N GLU A 79 0.13 -21.26 5.82
CA GLU A 79 -0.26 -22.27 4.82
C GLU A 79 -1.49 -23.09 5.24
N GLN A 80 -1.86 -23.06 6.52
CA GLN A 80 -3.09 -23.69 7.05
C GLN A 80 -4.27 -22.71 7.13
N LEU A 81 -4.07 -21.48 6.66
CA LEU A 81 -5.05 -20.40 6.71
C LEU A 81 -5.38 -19.91 5.31
N THR A 82 -6.65 -19.57 5.07
CA THR A 82 -7.10 -18.94 3.82
C THR A 82 -7.61 -17.54 4.10
N ILE A 83 -7.13 -16.55 3.35
CA ILE A 83 -7.73 -15.22 3.29
C ILE A 83 -8.82 -15.25 2.20
N VAL A 84 -10.08 -15.19 2.63
CA VAL A 84 -11.22 -15.02 1.74
C VAL A 84 -11.50 -13.52 1.57
N THR A 85 -11.51 -13.04 0.33
CA THR A 85 -11.75 -11.61 0.02
C THR A 85 -12.94 -11.41 -0.92
N SER A 86 -13.65 -10.30 -0.74
CA SER A 86 -14.82 -9.95 -1.55
C SER A 86 -14.46 -9.60 -3.00
N LEU A 87 -13.26 -9.10 -3.24
CA LEU A 87 -12.81 -8.58 -4.55
C LEU A 87 -11.39 -9.07 -4.82
N ASP A 88 -11.03 -9.24 -6.09
CA ASP A 88 -9.68 -9.63 -6.51
C ASP A 88 -8.60 -8.72 -5.88
N PRO A 89 -7.68 -9.28 -5.08
CA PRO A 89 -6.66 -8.50 -4.41
C PRO A 89 -5.82 -7.69 -5.39
N CYS A 90 -5.66 -6.40 -5.10
CA CYS A 90 -4.72 -5.58 -5.85
C CYS A 90 -3.28 -6.09 -5.67
N ALA A 91 -2.33 -5.63 -6.50
CA ALA A 91 -0.94 -6.11 -6.44
C ALA A 91 -0.32 -6.01 -5.03
N MET A 92 -0.69 -5.01 -4.24
CA MET A 92 -0.25 -4.87 -2.85
C MET A 92 -0.68 -6.07 -2.00
N CYS A 93 -1.97 -6.39 -2.06
CA CYS A 93 -2.57 -7.45 -1.26
C CYS A 93 -2.13 -8.82 -1.77
N ALA A 94 -2.08 -9.01 -3.09
CA ALA A 94 -1.57 -10.23 -3.70
C ALA A 94 -0.12 -10.52 -3.32
N GLY A 95 0.76 -9.52 -3.43
CA GLY A 95 2.14 -9.61 -2.99
C GLY A 95 2.26 -9.88 -1.50
N SER A 96 1.40 -9.27 -0.66
CA SER A 96 1.38 -9.50 0.79
C SER A 96 1.02 -10.94 1.15
N ILE A 97 -0.11 -11.44 0.60
CA ILE A 97 -0.63 -12.80 0.86
C ILE A 97 0.45 -13.83 0.46
N THR A 98 0.96 -13.70 -0.76
CA THR A 98 1.94 -14.62 -1.33
C THR A 98 3.26 -14.60 -0.56
N THR A 99 3.74 -13.43 -0.16
CA THR A 99 4.97 -13.29 0.63
C THR A 99 4.81 -13.93 2.01
N ALA A 100 3.65 -13.78 2.63
CA ALA A 100 3.37 -14.32 3.95
C ALA A 100 3.02 -15.81 3.96
N GLY A 101 2.78 -16.42 2.80
CA GLY A 101 2.50 -17.86 2.66
C GLY A 101 1.06 -18.27 2.98
N PHE A 102 0.12 -17.32 2.95
CA PHE A 102 -1.31 -17.63 3.10
C PHE A 102 -1.89 -18.18 1.81
N ASN A 103 -2.95 -18.98 1.91
CA ASN A 103 -3.83 -19.26 0.77
C ASN A 103 -4.81 -18.08 0.56
N ALA A 104 -5.37 -17.94 -0.63
CA ALA A 104 -6.38 -16.94 -0.92
C ALA A 104 -7.57 -17.50 -1.70
N ALA A 105 -8.76 -17.02 -1.34
CA ALA A 105 -9.99 -17.32 -2.06
C ALA A 105 -10.73 -16.03 -2.42
N VAL A 106 -11.07 -15.86 -3.69
CA VAL A 106 -11.56 -14.59 -4.24
C VAL A 106 -12.99 -14.73 -4.76
N VAL A 107 -13.85 -13.79 -4.37
CA VAL A 107 -15.27 -13.76 -4.76
C VAL A 107 -15.52 -12.99 -6.05
N ALA A 108 -15.25 -11.69 -6.14
CA ALA A 108 -15.46 -10.91 -7.38
C ALA A 108 -14.13 -10.62 -8.08
N TYR A 109 -14.17 -10.38 -9.39
CA TYR A 109 -13.00 -9.93 -10.15
C TYR A 109 -12.86 -8.41 -10.14
N ASP A 110 -11.63 -7.93 -10.27
CA ASP A 110 -11.29 -6.52 -10.52
C ASP A 110 -10.39 -6.45 -11.74
N ALA A 111 -10.97 -6.08 -12.89
CA ALA A 111 -10.29 -6.01 -14.17
C ALA A 111 -9.31 -4.83 -14.31
N TYR A 112 -9.14 -4.01 -13.26
CA TYR A 112 -8.37 -2.78 -13.33
C TYR A 112 -7.17 -2.75 -12.37
N ALA A 113 -7.39 -3.03 -11.09
CA ALA A 113 -6.32 -3.05 -10.08
C ALA A 113 -6.02 -4.45 -9.53
N GLY A 114 -6.93 -5.41 -9.70
CA GLY A 114 -6.82 -6.80 -9.25
C GLY A 114 -5.67 -7.54 -9.94
N ILE A 115 -4.94 -8.38 -9.20
CA ILE A 115 -3.78 -9.10 -9.73
C ILE A 115 -4.17 -10.07 -10.87
N ASN A 116 -5.42 -10.54 -10.88
CA ASN A 116 -6.01 -11.36 -11.92
C ASN A 116 -6.91 -10.50 -12.85
N TYR A 117 -6.45 -9.31 -13.21
CA TYR A 117 -7.20 -8.36 -14.05
C TYR A 117 -7.71 -8.90 -15.40
N ASN A 118 -7.12 -9.99 -15.90
CA ASN A 118 -7.54 -10.64 -17.15
C ASN A 118 -8.51 -11.81 -16.94
N GLU A 119 -8.88 -12.10 -15.70
CA GLU A 119 -9.86 -13.09 -15.26
C GLU A 119 -9.49 -14.55 -15.58
N LYS A 120 -8.22 -14.83 -15.91
CA LYS A 120 -7.77 -16.14 -16.39
C LYS A 120 -6.93 -16.94 -15.40
N ALA A 121 -6.63 -16.37 -14.23
CA ALA A 121 -5.76 -16.93 -13.19
C ALA A 121 -4.41 -17.41 -13.75
N ASN A 122 -3.86 -16.69 -14.73
CA ASN A 122 -2.64 -17.10 -15.44
C ASN A 122 -1.48 -16.10 -15.37
N TYR A 123 -1.73 -14.91 -14.82
CA TYR A 123 -0.75 -13.85 -14.51
C TYR A 123 0.29 -13.60 -15.62
N PRO A 124 -0.15 -13.12 -16.79
CA PRO A 124 0.71 -13.06 -17.97
C PRO A 124 1.81 -12.02 -17.78
N GLY A 125 3.02 -12.33 -18.24
CA GLY A 125 4.15 -11.40 -18.22
C GLY A 125 4.80 -11.18 -16.86
N LEU A 126 4.21 -11.66 -15.75
CA LEU A 126 4.89 -11.65 -14.46
C LEU A 126 6.09 -12.60 -14.48
N PRO A 127 7.20 -12.27 -13.78
CA PRO A 127 8.36 -13.15 -13.66
C PRO A 127 7.97 -14.54 -13.13
N SER A 128 8.65 -15.58 -13.61
CA SER A 128 8.24 -16.98 -13.39
C SER A 128 8.13 -17.34 -11.91
N GLY A 129 9.04 -16.84 -11.07
CA GLY A 129 9.01 -17.05 -9.62
C GLY A 129 7.78 -16.45 -8.95
N ILE A 130 7.40 -15.21 -9.29
CA ILE A 130 6.19 -14.56 -8.77
C ILE A 130 4.94 -15.25 -9.32
N ARG A 131 4.92 -15.52 -10.62
CA ARG A 131 3.81 -16.17 -11.31
C ARG A 131 3.48 -17.52 -10.69
N GLN A 132 4.48 -18.37 -10.45
CA GLN A 132 4.27 -19.68 -9.86
C GLN A 132 3.69 -19.56 -8.45
N LYS A 133 4.23 -18.69 -7.61
CA LYS A 133 3.69 -18.47 -6.27
C LYS A 133 2.24 -17.98 -6.29
N LEU A 134 1.87 -17.11 -7.23
CA LEU A 134 0.48 -16.66 -7.39
C LEU A 134 -0.45 -17.80 -7.81
N LEU A 135 -0.02 -18.64 -8.77
CA LEU A 135 -0.76 -19.83 -9.21
C LEU A 135 -1.00 -20.82 -8.06
N ASP A 136 0.00 -20.95 -7.18
CA ASP A 136 -0.09 -21.82 -6.01
C ASP A 136 -0.89 -21.18 -4.86
N THR A 137 -1.11 -19.87 -4.85
CA THR A 137 -1.74 -19.17 -3.73
C THR A 137 -3.23 -18.91 -3.93
N PHE A 138 -3.65 -18.57 -5.15
CA PHE A 138 -4.96 -17.96 -5.40
C PHE A 138 -5.95 -18.93 -6.02
N GLY A 139 -7.10 -19.07 -5.37
CA GLY A 139 -8.32 -19.62 -5.94
C GLY A 139 -9.39 -18.56 -6.15
N PHE A 140 -10.12 -18.67 -7.26
CA PHE A 140 -11.23 -17.81 -7.62
C PHE A 140 -12.50 -18.64 -7.67
N TYR A 141 -13.46 -18.34 -6.80
CA TYR A 141 -14.64 -19.18 -6.64
C TYR A 141 -15.48 -19.25 -7.93
N GLY A 142 -16.03 -20.43 -8.22
CA GLY A 142 -17.08 -20.57 -9.21
C GLY A 142 -18.34 -19.79 -8.80
N VAL A 143 -19.09 -19.31 -9.78
CA VAL A 143 -20.39 -18.64 -9.59
C VAL A 143 -21.45 -19.48 -10.30
N ALA A 144 -22.49 -19.85 -9.56
CA ALA A 144 -23.55 -20.70 -10.08
C ALA A 144 -24.15 -20.13 -11.37
N GLY A 145 -24.25 -20.95 -12.41
CA GLY A 145 -24.86 -20.56 -13.68
C GLY A 145 -24.01 -19.70 -14.62
N GLY A 146 -22.71 -19.50 -14.36
CA GLY A 146 -21.88 -18.72 -15.31
C GLY A 146 -20.38 -18.88 -15.22
N ARG A 147 -19.79 -18.90 -14.02
CA ARG A 147 -18.32 -18.88 -13.86
C ARG A 147 -17.81 -20.17 -13.22
N GLN A 148 -16.82 -20.80 -13.84
CA GLN A 148 -16.14 -21.96 -13.26
C GLN A 148 -15.09 -21.51 -12.23
N TYR A 149 -14.78 -22.40 -11.29
CA TYR A 149 -13.65 -22.20 -10.38
C TYR A 149 -12.33 -22.14 -11.17
N LEU A 150 -11.39 -21.29 -10.76
CA LEU A 150 -10.04 -21.18 -11.33
C LEU A 150 -8.98 -21.07 -10.24
N GLY A 151 -7.80 -21.65 -10.44
CA GLY A 151 -6.63 -21.44 -9.57
C GLY A 151 -6.27 -22.62 -8.65
N ALA A 152 -5.72 -22.30 -7.48
CA ALA A 152 -5.04 -23.22 -6.57
C ALA A 152 -5.96 -24.31 -5.97
N GLN A 153 -5.64 -25.59 -6.22
CA GLN A 153 -6.49 -26.75 -5.89
C GLN A 153 -6.67 -27.07 -4.39
N HIS A 154 -6.07 -26.29 -3.50
CA HIS A 154 -6.20 -26.43 -2.04
C HIS A 154 -6.93 -25.22 -1.42
N THR A 155 -7.58 -24.42 -2.25
CA THR A 155 -8.41 -23.30 -1.79
C THR A 155 -9.59 -23.83 -0.98
N LEU A 156 -9.81 -23.22 0.19
CA LEU A 156 -10.96 -23.55 1.02
C LEU A 156 -12.26 -23.41 0.23
N TYR A 157 -13.15 -24.41 0.33
CA TYR A 157 -14.45 -24.45 -0.36
C TYR A 157 -14.41 -24.35 -1.89
N GLN A 158 -13.34 -24.80 -2.57
CA GLN A 158 -13.23 -24.70 -4.04
C GLN A 158 -14.40 -25.31 -4.83
N ASP A 159 -15.02 -26.38 -4.30
CA ASP A 159 -16.15 -27.08 -4.93
C ASP A 159 -17.50 -26.40 -4.64
N THR A 160 -17.50 -25.35 -3.83
CA THR A 160 -18.72 -24.59 -3.49
C THR A 160 -18.88 -23.40 -4.43
N LEU A 161 -20.05 -23.31 -5.05
CA LEU A 161 -20.38 -22.19 -5.92
C LEU A 161 -20.94 -21.01 -5.11
N VAL A 162 -20.41 -19.83 -5.38
CA VAL A 162 -20.96 -18.57 -4.89
C VAL A 162 -22.25 -18.25 -5.65
N SER A 163 -23.24 -17.68 -4.95
CA SER A 163 -24.47 -17.23 -5.62
C SER A 163 -24.18 -16.03 -6.55
N PRO A 164 -24.87 -15.92 -7.71
CA PRO A 164 -24.70 -14.79 -8.61
C PRO A 164 -24.88 -13.43 -7.91
N SER A 165 -25.87 -13.34 -7.01
CA SER A 165 -26.16 -12.12 -6.25
C SER A 165 -25.05 -11.73 -5.28
N THR A 166 -24.33 -12.71 -4.71
CA THR A 166 -23.19 -12.41 -3.83
C THR A 166 -22.00 -11.90 -4.63
N ALA A 167 -21.69 -12.55 -5.76
CA ALA A 167 -20.58 -12.16 -6.62
C ALA A 167 -20.80 -10.77 -7.23
N SER A 168 -21.98 -10.51 -7.82
CA SER A 168 -22.31 -9.20 -8.36
C SER A 168 -22.41 -8.14 -7.27
N GLY A 169 -23.00 -8.47 -6.12
CA GLY A 169 -23.11 -7.55 -4.99
C GLY A 169 -21.74 -7.10 -4.44
N CYS A 170 -20.73 -7.97 -4.44
CA CYS A 170 -19.37 -7.58 -4.05
C CYS A 170 -18.76 -6.58 -5.04
N LEU A 171 -18.93 -6.80 -6.34
CA LEU A 171 -18.43 -5.90 -7.38
C LEU A 171 -19.14 -4.54 -7.33
N THR A 172 -20.48 -4.52 -7.32
CA THR A 172 -21.26 -3.28 -7.30
C THR A 172 -20.94 -2.41 -6.09
N VAL A 173 -20.84 -3.00 -4.89
CA VAL A 173 -20.49 -2.25 -3.67
C VAL A 173 -19.10 -1.61 -3.81
N PHE A 174 -18.14 -2.29 -4.45
CA PHE A 174 -16.84 -1.69 -4.71
C PHE A 174 -16.92 -0.56 -5.74
N GLU A 175 -17.60 -0.74 -6.88
CA GLU A 175 -17.69 0.28 -7.93
C GLU A 175 -18.37 1.56 -7.45
N ASP A 176 -19.47 1.42 -6.71
CA ASP A 176 -20.23 2.53 -6.13
C ASP A 176 -19.37 3.33 -5.13
N SER A 177 -18.71 2.62 -4.22
CA SER A 177 -17.85 3.25 -3.21
C SER A 177 -16.58 3.83 -3.81
N ALA A 178 -15.94 3.18 -4.78
CA ALA A 178 -14.74 3.68 -5.45
C ALA A 178 -14.99 5.02 -6.15
N SER A 179 -16.17 5.18 -6.76
CA SER A 179 -16.57 6.45 -7.39
C SER A 179 -16.70 7.57 -6.35
N GLN A 180 -17.38 7.32 -5.22
CA GLN A 180 -17.53 8.27 -4.13
C GLN A 180 -16.20 8.63 -3.47
N VAL A 181 -15.37 7.61 -3.23
CA VAL A 181 -14.03 7.75 -2.65
C VAL A 181 -13.14 8.58 -3.57
N ARG A 182 -13.12 8.35 -4.88
CA ARG A 182 -12.31 9.15 -5.81
C ARG A 182 -12.74 10.62 -5.86
N GLN A 183 -14.04 10.90 -5.76
CA GLN A 183 -14.57 12.27 -5.66
C GLN A 183 -14.23 12.94 -4.32
N SER A 184 -14.10 12.17 -3.23
CA SER A 184 -13.86 12.70 -1.88
C SER A 184 -12.37 12.78 -1.51
N SER A 185 -11.57 11.82 -1.96
CA SER A 185 -10.11 11.71 -1.71
C SER A 185 -9.28 12.75 -2.45
N SER A 186 -9.83 13.42 -3.47
CA SER A 186 -9.21 14.60 -4.07
C SER A 186 -8.95 15.74 -3.07
N GLY A 187 -9.51 15.64 -1.85
CA GLY A 187 -9.22 16.52 -0.71
C GLY A 187 -8.11 16.05 0.25
N SER A 188 -7.42 14.92 -0.01
CA SER A 188 -6.40 14.37 0.90
C SER A 188 -5.13 15.24 1.04
N GLY A 189 -5.09 16.43 0.44
CA GLY A 189 -4.07 17.45 0.63
C GLY A 189 -4.10 18.50 -0.47
N LEU A 190 -3.84 19.76 -0.13
CA LEU A 190 -3.77 20.83 -1.12
C LEU A 190 -2.53 20.65 -2.02
N ASN A 191 -2.62 21.21 -3.24
CA ASN A 191 -1.44 21.38 -4.09
C ASN A 191 -0.40 22.21 -3.30
N PRO A 192 0.87 21.79 -3.23
CA PRO A 192 1.92 22.52 -2.53
C PRO A 192 2.04 24.01 -2.92
N SER A 193 1.66 24.38 -4.16
CA SER A 193 1.62 25.78 -4.61
C SER A 193 0.61 26.65 -3.87
N ASN A 194 -0.38 26.02 -3.21
CA ASN A 194 -1.49 26.67 -2.54
C ASN A 194 -1.37 26.59 -1.01
N LEU A 195 -0.26 26.04 -0.49
CA LEU A 195 0.02 25.98 0.93
C LEU A 195 0.53 27.33 1.44
N ALA A 196 -0.08 27.81 2.53
CA ALA A 196 0.26 29.10 3.13
C ALA A 196 1.61 29.07 3.86
N ASP A 197 1.96 27.92 4.45
CA ASP A 197 3.27 27.66 5.00
C ASP A 197 3.97 26.65 4.10
N GLN A 198 4.93 27.16 3.33
CA GLN A 198 5.64 26.35 2.34
C GLN A 198 6.74 25.49 2.97
N MET A 199 6.88 25.40 4.30
CA MET A 199 7.97 24.67 4.98
C MET A 199 9.37 24.90 4.36
N VAL A 200 9.57 26.10 3.80
CA VAL A 200 10.82 26.53 3.15
C VAL A 200 11.86 26.90 4.20
N ASP A 201 11.48 27.10 5.45
CA ASP A 201 12.43 27.07 6.56
C ASP A 201 11.89 26.11 7.63
N PRO A 202 12.44 24.88 7.71
CA PRO A 202 12.04 23.93 8.74
C PRO A 202 12.16 24.51 10.16
N ALA A 203 13.11 25.40 10.43
CA ALA A 203 13.28 26.00 11.74
C ALA A 203 12.09 26.88 12.15
N LEU A 204 11.32 27.39 11.17
CA LEU A 204 10.13 28.22 11.38
C LEU A 204 8.83 27.42 11.24
N SER A 205 8.89 26.14 10.88
CA SER A 205 7.68 25.34 10.71
C SER A 205 7.02 25.05 12.07
N PRO A 206 5.73 25.37 12.23
CA PRO A 206 4.98 25.05 13.45
C PRO A 206 4.80 23.54 13.65
N MET A 207 5.13 22.72 12.65
CA MET A 207 5.03 21.26 12.71
C MET A 207 6.35 20.57 13.05
N LYS A 208 7.48 21.30 13.11
CA LYS A 208 8.82 20.70 13.30
C LYS A 208 8.93 19.91 14.61
N GLU A 209 8.54 20.50 15.74
CA GLU A 209 8.65 19.86 17.05
C GLU A 209 7.72 18.64 17.16
N ALA A 210 6.51 18.75 16.62
CA ALA A 210 5.54 17.67 16.59
C ALA A 210 6.07 16.47 15.77
N TYR A 211 6.70 16.73 14.61
CA TYR A 211 7.35 15.71 13.80
C TYR A 211 8.57 15.09 14.50
N ALA A 212 9.45 15.91 15.07
CA ALA A 212 10.66 15.43 15.75
C ALA A 212 10.35 14.47 16.92
N SER A 213 9.20 14.68 17.57
CA SER A 213 8.71 13.78 18.64
C SER A 213 8.27 12.40 18.12
N SER A 214 7.89 12.31 16.85
CA SER A 214 7.41 11.06 16.21
C SER A 214 8.47 10.38 15.34
N PHE A 215 9.35 11.17 14.72
CA PHE A 215 10.48 10.73 13.92
C PHE A 215 11.66 11.69 14.13
N ALA A 216 12.64 11.26 14.92
CA ALA A 216 13.73 12.12 15.39
C ALA A 216 14.60 12.70 14.25
N ASP A 217 14.73 11.99 13.13
CA ASP A 217 15.49 12.45 11.96
C ASP A 217 14.67 13.37 11.03
N ALA A 218 13.41 13.69 11.36
CA ALA A 218 12.61 14.64 10.59
C ALA A 218 13.35 15.97 10.44
N PHE A 219 13.37 16.52 9.23
CA PHE A 219 14.05 17.77 8.88
C PHE A 219 15.58 17.79 9.08
N SER A 220 16.21 16.64 9.40
CA SER A 220 17.68 16.55 9.53
C SER A 220 18.42 16.69 8.19
N ILE A 221 17.73 16.37 7.08
CA ILE A 221 18.22 16.50 5.71
C ILE A 221 17.27 17.38 4.93
N ARG A 222 17.85 18.32 4.19
CA ARG A 222 17.12 19.16 3.23
C ARG A 222 17.83 19.20 1.89
N LEU A 223 17.15 18.66 0.87
CA LEU A 223 17.59 18.71 -0.51
C LEU A 223 17.35 20.10 -1.10
N LYS A 224 18.31 20.61 -1.89
CA LYS A 224 18.12 21.83 -2.70
C LYS A 224 17.00 21.65 -3.74
N ASN A 225 16.85 20.43 -4.23
CA ASN A 225 15.78 20.02 -5.12
C ASN A 225 15.27 18.66 -4.66
N TYR A 226 14.02 18.60 -4.22
CA TYR A 226 13.36 17.39 -3.73
C TYR A 226 13.30 16.23 -4.75
N ARG A 227 13.57 16.52 -6.03
CA ARG A 227 13.69 15.56 -7.13
C ARG A 227 15.12 15.16 -7.48
N ARG A 228 16.11 15.69 -6.75
CA ARG A 228 17.53 15.35 -6.92
C ARG A 228 18.14 14.98 -5.56
N PRO A 229 17.85 13.77 -5.06
CA PRO A 229 18.51 13.21 -3.89
C PRO A 229 20.03 13.25 -4.03
N ASP A 230 20.73 13.47 -2.92
CA ASP A 230 22.18 13.66 -2.91
C ASP A 230 22.90 12.60 -2.07
N GLN A 231 24.22 12.73 -2.00
CA GLN A 231 25.08 11.82 -1.25
C GLN A 231 24.77 11.81 0.26
N ALA A 232 24.26 12.90 0.83
CA ALA A 232 23.93 12.95 2.25
C ALA A 232 22.73 12.04 2.54
N LEU A 233 21.69 12.08 1.71
CA LEU A 233 20.55 11.16 1.83
C LEU A 233 20.97 9.70 1.60
N LYS A 234 21.83 9.44 0.59
CA LYS A 234 22.36 8.09 0.36
C LYS A 234 23.06 7.52 1.60
N ASN A 235 23.94 8.32 2.21
CA ASN A 235 24.68 7.92 3.41
C ASN A 235 23.74 7.68 4.60
N PHE A 236 22.69 8.49 4.74
CA PHE A 236 21.65 8.29 5.76
C PHE A 236 20.95 6.94 5.58
N LEU A 237 20.48 6.61 4.37
CA LEU A 237 19.80 5.35 4.09
C LEU A 237 20.70 4.12 4.30
N ILE A 238 22.00 4.22 3.96
CA ILE A 238 22.98 3.15 4.24
C ILE A 238 23.07 2.90 5.75
N ARG A 239 23.20 3.96 6.56
CA ARG A 239 23.26 3.81 8.02
C ARG A 239 21.99 3.20 8.57
N LEU A 240 20.83 3.68 8.13
CA LEU A 240 19.51 3.19 8.58
C LEU A 240 19.32 1.71 8.25
N LYS A 241 19.67 1.26 7.03
CA LYS A 241 19.65 -0.15 6.66
C LYS A 241 20.60 -0.95 7.55
N ASN A 242 21.84 -0.50 7.73
CA ASN A 242 22.87 -1.26 8.46
C ASN A 242 22.62 -1.33 9.97
N SER A 243 21.91 -0.35 10.56
CA SER A 243 21.54 -0.38 11.97
C SER A 243 20.28 -1.19 12.26
N THR A 244 19.59 -1.70 11.22
CA THR A 244 18.33 -2.44 11.37
C THR A 244 18.55 -3.93 11.08
N PRO A 245 18.26 -4.83 12.04
CA PRO A 245 18.46 -6.26 11.86
C PRO A 245 17.77 -6.81 10.61
N ASN A 246 18.50 -7.59 9.81
CA ASN A 246 18.01 -8.26 8.60
C ASN A 246 17.44 -7.35 7.50
N ALA A 247 17.64 -6.02 7.59
CA ALA A 247 17.15 -5.10 6.58
C ALA A 247 17.93 -5.23 5.27
N ARG A 248 17.19 -5.40 4.17
CA ARG A 248 17.71 -5.49 2.79
C ARG A 248 17.64 -4.15 2.09
N ASN A 249 16.74 -3.27 2.52
CA ASN A 249 16.55 -1.95 1.96
C ASN A 249 16.24 -0.90 3.04
N ALA A 250 16.32 0.35 2.62
CA ALA A 250 15.82 1.51 3.36
C ALA A 250 15.21 2.50 2.37
N VAL A 251 14.16 3.18 2.79
CA VAL A 251 13.41 4.14 1.98
C VAL A 251 13.22 5.41 2.78
N ALA A 252 13.36 6.55 2.12
CA ALA A 252 13.01 7.86 2.63
C ALA A 252 11.85 8.47 1.85
N PHE A 253 11.01 9.22 2.54
CA PHE A 253 10.06 10.15 1.96
C PHE A 253 10.58 11.58 2.12
N ILE A 254 10.79 12.24 0.98
CA ILE A 254 11.14 13.66 0.88
C ILE A 254 9.90 14.43 0.44
N ASP A 255 9.54 15.48 1.16
CA ASP A 255 8.41 16.32 0.78
C ASP A 255 8.70 17.19 -0.46
N TYR A 256 7.70 17.95 -0.90
CA TYR A 256 7.83 18.86 -2.04
C TYR A 256 8.90 19.96 -1.83
N TYR A 257 9.25 20.27 -0.58
CA TYR A 257 10.17 21.34 -0.20
C TYR A 257 11.61 20.85 0.03
N GLY A 258 11.84 19.55 -0.13
CA GLY A 258 13.14 18.90 -0.03
C GLY A 258 13.46 18.36 1.36
N ASN A 259 12.54 18.42 2.31
CA ASN A 259 12.76 17.96 3.68
C ASN A 259 12.55 16.45 3.79
N LEU A 260 13.46 15.78 4.51
CA LEU A 260 13.23 14.42 4.98
C LEU A 260 12.12 14.42 6.05
N LEU A 261 10.99 13.76 5.78
CA LEU A 261 9.86 13.68 6.72
C LEU A 261 9.66 12.30 7.33
N MET A 262 10.11 11.25 6.65
CA MET A 262 10.03 9.88 7.15
C MET A 262 11.09 9.01 6.48
N ALA A 263 11.63 8.04 7.21
CA ALA A 263 12.39 6.95 6.62
C ALA A 263 12.23 5.67 7.43
N SER A 264 12.31 4.54 6.75
CA SER A 264 12.30 3.23 7.40
C SER A 264 13.23 2.26 6.67
N ALA A 265 13.77 1.30 7.41
CA ALA A 265 14.38 0.09 6.86
C ALA A 265 13.39 -1.07 6.95
N ASP A 266 13.65 -2.16 6.23
CA ASP A 266 12.80 -3.36 6.36
C ASP A 266 12.82 -3.88 7.80
N ARG A 267 11.67 -4.43 8.24
CA ARG A 267 11.48 -5.05 9.56
C ARG A 267 10.90 -6.45 9.42
N PHE A 268 11.62 -7.31 8.70
CA PHE A 268 11.25 -8.72 8.52
C PHE A 268 11.28 -9.53 9.83
N ASP A 269 11.88 -8.99 10.89
CA ASP A 269 11.77 -9.48 12.26
C ASP A 269 10.37 -9.32 12.86
N ILE A 270 9.58 -8.35 12.38
CA ILE A 270 8.19 -8.12 12.81
C ILE A 270 7.21 -8.89 11.93
N SER A 271 7.36 -8.77 10.61
CA SER A 271 6.50 -9.43 9.63
C SER A 271 7.22 -9.57 8.30
N PRO A 272 7.06 -10.67 7.55
CA PRO A 272 7.67 -10.82 6.23
C PRO A 272 7.17 -9.78 5.21
N ILE A 273 6.05 -9.10 5.50
CA ILE A 273 5.52 -8.02 4.65
C ILE A 273 5.90 -6.61 5.14
N SER A 274 6.75 -6.45 6.15
CA SER A 274 7.19 -5.15 6.66
C SER A 274 8.42 -4.63 5.90
N THR A 275 8.24 -4.21 4.64
CA THR A 275 9.33 -3.57 3.87
C THR A 275 9.50 -2.10 4.25
N ALA A 276 10.67 -1.56 3.96
CA ALA A 276 11.02 -0.17 4.12
C ALA A 276 9.99 0.79 3.47
N PHE A 277 9.57 0.52 2.24
CA PHE A 277 8.58 1.36 1.55
C PHE A 277 7.23 1.34 2.26
N MET A 278 6.72 0.15 2.57
CA MET A 278 5.44 -0.04 3.27
C MET A 278 5.43 0.71 4.61
N LEU A 279 6.49 0.57 5.41
CA LEU A 279 6.60 1.23 6.70
C LEU A 279 6.69 2.76 6.55
N THR A 280 7.49 3.25 5.60
CA THR A 280 7.65 4.69 5.35
C THR A 280 6.30 5.34 5.01
N VAL A 281 5.52 4.72 4.11
CA VAL A 281 4.24 5.29 3.71
C VAL A 281 3.17 5.17 4.81
N GLN A 282 3.11 4.04 5.52
CA GLN A 282 2.18 3.85 6.63
C GLN A 282 2.43 4.89 7.71
N GLN A 283 3.68 4.99 8.18
CA GLN A 283 4.05 5.89 9.27
C GLN A 283 3.80 7.36 8.88
N TYR A 284 4.21 7.76 7.67
CA TYR A 284 3.96 9.13 7.21
C TYR A 284 2.47 9.44 7.10
N SER A 285 1.67 8.56 6.49
CA SER A 285 0.23 8.81 6.28
C SER A 285 -0.53 8.85 7.60
N GLN A 286 -0.21 7.93 8.52
CA GLN A 286 -0.83 7.89 9.84
C GLN A 286 -0.46 9.10 10.67
N LEU A 287 0.82 9.51 10.68
CA LEU A 287 1.28 10.69 11.39
C LEU A 287 0.61 11.97 10.83
N ARG A 288 0.55 12.07 9.50
CA ARG A 288 -0.12 13.18 8.83
C ARG A 288 -1.62 13.22 9.16
N PHE A 289 -2.29 12.07 9.16
CA PHE A 289 -3.69 11.98 9.59
C PHE A 289 -3.84 12.42 11.05
N GLN A 290 -2.98 11.96 11.96
CA GLN A 290 -3.02 12.33 13.37
C GLN A 290 -2.92 13.85 13.56
N PHE A 291 -1.97 14.51 12.90
CA PHE A 291 -1.84 15.97 13.01
C PHE A 291 -3.02 16.74 12.41
N ILE A 292 -3.61 16.23 11.33
CA ILE A 292 -4.78 16.86 10.71
C ILE A 292 -6.05 16.59 11.51
N ASN A 293 -6.13 15.46 12.19
CA ASN A 293 -7.26 15.06 13.03
C ASN A 293 -7.15 15.58 14.48
N ASP A 294 -6.08 16.26 14.83
CA ASP A 294 -5.85 16.83 16.15
C ASP A 294 -6.24 18.32 16.16
N PRO A 295 -7.24 18.76 16.95
CA PRO A 295 -7.64 20.16 17.05
C PRO A 295 -6.49 21.13 17.34
N GLN A 296 -5.45 20.70 18.06
CA GLN A 296 -4.30 21.56 18.37
C GLN A 296 -3.44 21.85 17.14
N HIS A 297 -3.20 20.84 16.29
CA HIS A 297 -2.27 20.94 15.16
C HIS A 297 -2.96 21.11 13.81
N SER A 298 -4.26 20.83 13.71
CA SER A 298 -4.98 20.64 12.44
C SER A 298 -4.82 21.81 11.47
N LEU A 299 -4.99 23.05 11.93
CA LEU A 299 -4.91 24.21 11.07
C LEU A 299 -3.52 24.39 10.45
N ASN A 300 -2.46 24.12 11.23
CA ASN A 300 -1.08 24.21 10.77
C ASN A 300 -0.73 23.02 9.88
N ALA A 301 -1.16 21.81 10.26
CA ALA A 301 -0.95 20.60 9.50
C ALA A 301 -1.59 20.67 8.10
N GLN A 302 -2.83 21.17 8.00
CA GLN A 302 -3.51 21.37 6.72
C GLN A 302 -2.83 22.42 5.82
N LYS A 303 -2.16 23.41 6.41
CA LYS A 303 -1.45 24.47 5.70
C LYS A 303 -0.01 24.12 5.31
N SER A 304 0.54 23.03 5.86
CA SER A 304 1.97 22.70 5.73
C SER A 304 2.22 21.31 5.15
N LEU A 305 1.37 20.32 5.45
CA LEU A 305 1.63 18.91 5.12
C LEU A 305 1.01 18.48 3.80
N THR A 306 1.87 18.20 2.83
CA THR A 306 1.48 17.76 1.49
C THR A 306 1.03 16.30 1.46
N SER A 307 0.17 15.93 0.51
CA SER A 307 -0.07 14.52 0.19
C SER A 307 1.23 13.86 -0.31
N PRO A 308 1.48 12.55 -0.02
CA PRO A 308 2.66 11.83 -0.50
C PRO A 308 2.86 11.91 -2.01
N ARG A 309 1.77 12.06 -2.77
CA ARG A 309 1.79 12.20 -4.23
C ARG A 309 2.56 13.40 -4.75
N TYR A 310 2.93 14.37 -3.90
CA TYR A 310 3.73 15.53 -4.29
C TYR A 310 5.21 15.41 -3.92
N GLY A 311 5.58 14.48 -3.04
CA GLY A 311 6.96 14.26 -2.63
C GLY A 311 7.71 13.26 -3.51
N THR A 312 8.84 12.78 -3.02
CA THR A 312 9.71 11.77 -3.64
C THR A 312 9.95 10.64 -2.64
N PHE A 313 9.72 9.40 -3.07
CA PHE A 313 10.19 8.22 -2.37
C PHE A 313 11.56 7.81 -2.92
N VAL A 314 12.56 7.75 -2.04
CA VAL A 314 13.94 7.44 -2.40
C VAL A 314 14.35 6.14 -1.74
N PHE A 315 14.56 5.12 -2.56
CA PHE A 315 15.00 3.80 -2.14
C PHE A 315 16.53 3.76 -2.12
N LEU A 316 17.11 3.02 -1.17
CA LEU A 316 18.55 2.73 -1.21
C LEU A 316 18.85 1.82 -2.40
N TYR A 317 18.15 0.69 -2.50
CA TYR A 317 18.20 -0.23 -3.63
C TYR A 317 16.87 -0.22 -4.39
N ALA A 318 16.91 -0.27 -5.72
CA ALA A 318 15.70 -0.56 -6.49
C ALA A 318 15.12 -1.93 -6.07
N PRO A 319 13.78 -2.10 -6.04
CA PRO A 319 13.18 -3.40 -5.76
C PRO A 319 13.58 -4.49 -6.77
N SER A 320 13.71 -5.73 -6.31
CA SER A 320 14.09 -6.88 -7.14
C SER A 320 12.86 -7.52 -7.79
N ALA A 321 12.86 -7.72 -9.10
CA ALA A 321 11.67 -8.13 -9.85
C ALA A 321 11.12 -9.53 -9.51
N ASP A 322 11.98 -10.44 -9.02
CA ASP A 322 11.57 -11.82 -8.66
C ASP A 322 11.09 -11.96 -7.21
N ASP A 323 11.05 -10.88 -6.44
CA ASP A 323 10.58 -10.88 -5.05
C ASP A 323 9.10 -10.49 -4.96
N THR A 324 8.29 -11.29 -4.28
CA THR A 324 6.86 -11.00 -4.06
C THR A 324 6.64 -9.76 -3.20
N THR A 325 7.63 -9.35 -2.40
CA THR A 325 7.62 -8.06 -1.70
C THR A 325 7.70 -6.87 -2.66
N THR A 326 8.31 -7.02 -3.84
CA THR A 326 8.31 -5.98 -4.87
C THR A 326 6.93 -5.77 -5.45
N LEU A 327 6.19 -6.85 -5.76
CA LEU A 327 4.80 -6.74 -6.21
C LEU A 327 3.96 -5.99 -5.17
N LYS A 328 4.20 -6.28 -3.88
CA LYS A 328 3.56 -5.60 -2.77
C LYS A 328 3.89 -4.10 -2.74
N ASP A 329 5.18 -3.75 -2.81
CA ASP A 329 5.65 -2.36 -2.72
C ASP A 329 5.19 -1.51 -3.90
N LEU A 330 5.20 -2.05 -5.12
CA LEU A 330 4.64 -1.40 -6.30
C LEU A 330 3.13 -1.21 -6.17
N GLY A 331 2.44 -2.22 -5.61
CA GLY A 331 1.04 -2.13 -5.26
C GLY A 331 0.73 -1.01 -4.27
N ALA A 332 1.48 -0.96 -3.18
CA ALA A 332 1.37 0.07 -2.15
C ALA A 332 1.68 1.46 -2.72
N TYR A 333 2.68 1.56 -3.60
CA TYR A 333 3.03 2.80 -4.28
C TYR A 333 1.85 3.31 -5.12
N GLY A 334 1.22 2.43 -5.91
CA GLY A 334 0.02 2.79 -6.66
C GLY A 334 -1.11 3.29 -5.77
N SER A 335 -1.37 2.61 -4.66
CA SER A 335 -2.39 3.05 -3.69
C SER A 335 -2.06 4.42 -3.09
N THR A 336 -0.78 4.67 -2.81
CA THR A 336 -0.28 5.94 -2.24
C THR A 336 -0.40 7.12 -3.18
N MET A 337 -0.23 6.90 -4.49
CA MET A 337 -0.35 7.95 -5.49
C MET A 337 -1.82 8.32 -5.79
N GLU A 338 -2.77 7.42 -5.46
CA GLU A 338 -4.22 7.61 -5.61
C GLU A 338 -4.66 7.96 -7.05
N GLY A 339 -3.80 7.71 -8.05
CA GLY A 339 -4.04 7.99 -9.47
C GLY A 339 -2.87 8.67 -10.17
N VAL A 340 -3.17 9.59 -11.08
CA VAL A 340 -2.17 10.25 -11.94
C VAL A 340 -1.16 11.04 -11.12
N ILE A 341 0.12 10.76 -11.34
CA ILE A 341 1.21 11.48 -10.69
C ILE A 341 1.29 12.93 -11.22
N PRO A 342 1.25 13.98 -10.36
CA PRO A 342 1.22 15.37 -10.79
C PRO A 342 2.46 15.84 -11.57
N VAL A 343 3.65 15.31 -11.24
CA VAL A 343 4.92 15.69 -11.87
C VAL A 343 5.63 14.42 -12.36
N LYS A 344 5.80 14.27 -13.68
CA LYS A 344 6.34 13.01 -14.23
C LYS A 344 7.87 12.92 -14.20
N GLN A 345 8.58 14.06 -14.19
CA GLN A 345 10.03 14.10 -14.35
C GLN A 345 10.69 15.21 -13.52
N PRO A 346 11.78 14.92 -12.78
CA PRO A 346 12.26 13.58 -12.43
C PRO A 346 11.19 12.77 -11.65
N SER A 347 11.29 11.44 -11.69
CA SER A 347 10.28 10.54 -11.11
C SER A 347 10.11 10.74 -9.59
N HIS A 348 8.91 10.38 -9.10
CA HIS A 348 8.61 10.26 -7.67
C HIS A 348 9.15 8.97 -7.05
N PHE A 349 9.40 7.96 -7.87
CA PHE A 349 10.03 6.71 -7.48
C PHE A 349 11.51 6.80 -7.89
N GLN A 350 12.40 7.02 -6.92
CA GLN A 350 13.84 7.10 -7.17
C GLN A 350 14.63 6.07 -6.36
N TYR A 351 15.81 5.68 -6.86
CA TYR A 351 16.70 4.76 -6.16
C TYR A 351 18.18 5.11 -6.36
N PHE A 352 19.04 4.83 -5.38
CA PHE A 352 20.49 5.06 -5.50
C PHE A 352 21.25 3.89 -6.13
N LEU A 353 20.93 2.67 -5.72
CA LEU A 353 21.62 1.44 -6.09
C LEU A 353 20.69 0.55 -6.91
N GLU A 354 21.26 -0.19 -7.85
CA GLU A 354 20.52 -1.19 -8.65
C GLU A 354 19.88 -2.25 -7.76
N PRO A 355 18.94 -3.07 -8.27
CA PRO A 355 18.40 -4.18 -7.51
C PRO A 355 19.51 -5.09 -6.96
N GLU A 356 19.35 -5.57 -5.73
CA GLU A 356 20.26 -6.59 -5.16
C GLU A 356 20.18 -7.91 -5.94
N LEU A 357 19.03 -8.20 -6.55
CA LEU A 357 18.79 -9.36 -7.42
C LEU A 357 18.10 -8.92 -8.72
N GLY A 358 18.61 -9.42 -9.85
CA GLY A 358 18.10 -9.10 -11.19
C GLY A 358 18.56 -7.72 -11.69
N THR A 359 17.82 -7.17 -12.64
CA THR A 359 18.14 -5.90 -13.30
C THR A 359 17.00 -4.88 -13.18
N ILE A 360 17.30 -3.61 -13.48
CA ILE A 360 16.27 -2.58 -13.56
C ILE A 360 15.30 -2.83 -14.74
N GLU A 361 15.78 -3.44 -15.82
CA GLU A 361 14.96 -3.87 -16.94
C GLU A 361 13.93 -4.92 -16.50
N ASP A 362 14.32 -5.87 -15.64
CA ASP A 362 13.38 -6.85 -15.06
C ASP A 362 12.31 -6.16 -14.21
N LEU A 363 12.69 -5.16 -13.39
CA LEU A 363 11.73 -4.39 -12.60
C LEU A 363 10.74 -3.63 -13.50
N ARG A 364 11.22 -3.03 -14.59
CA ARG A 364 10.37 -2.34 -15.58
C ARG A 364 9.45 -3.32 -16.31
N ALA A 365 9.92 -4.53 -16.62
CA ALA A 365 9.12 -5.58 -17.23
C ALA A 365 8.00 -6.04 -16.28
N LEU A 366 8.33 -6.25 -15.00
CA LEU A 366 7.34 -6.54 -13.95
C LEU A 366 6.26 -5.45 -13.90
N ILE A 367 6.65 -4.17 -13.83
CA ILE A 367 5.69 -3.05 -13.77
C ILE A 367 4.75 -3.06 -14.98
N LYS A 368 5.26 -3.29 -16.19
CA LYS A 368 4.44 -3.36 -17.41
C LYS A 368 3.47 -4.55 -17.43
N ALA A 369 3.78 -5.61 -16.70
CA ALA A 369 2.94 -6.79 -16.56
C ALA A 369 1.92 -6.70 -15.41
N MET A 370 2.01 -5.65 -14.57
CA MET A 370 1.02 -5.40 -13.52
C MET A 370 -0.35 -4.99 -14.10
N PRO A 371 -1.41 -5.00 -13.29
CA PRO A 371 -2.73 -4.51 -13.69
C PRO A 371 -2.71 -3.08 -14.26
N PRO A 372 -3.65 -2.72 -15.17
CA PRO A 372 -3.69 -1.42 -15.85
C PRO A 372 -3.57 -0.19 -14.95
N PHE A 373 -4.14 -0.24 -13.74
CA PHE A 373 -4.00 0.83 -12.76
C PHE A 373 -2.54 1.27 -12.55
N TYR A 374 -1.59 0.34 -12.50
CA TYR A 374 -0.21 0.61 -12.11
C TYR A 374 0.65 1.17 -13.25
N TRP A 375 0.54 0.61 -14.46
CA TRP A 375 1.38 1.02 -15.58
C TRP A 375 0.73 2.11 -16.46
N GLU A 376 -0.60 2.15 -16.55
CA GLU A 376 -1.32 3.11 -17.40
C GLU A 376 -1.66 4.40 -16.64
N LEU A 377 -2.36 4.28 -15.49
CA LEU A 377 -2.86 5.44 -14.75
C LEU A 377 -1.79 6.05 -13.82
N VAL A 378 -1.26 5.24 -12.91
CA VAL A 378 -0.19 5.70 -11.99
C VAL A 378 1.11 5.91 -12.79
N ASN A 379 1.36 5.04 -13.77
CA ASN A 379 2.56 5.05 -14.61
C ASN A 379 3.84 5.02 -13.76
N ILE A 380 3.98 3.95 -12.97
CA ILE A 380 5.15 3.75 -12.11
C ILE A 380 6.41 3.72 -12.98
N ASN A 381 7.35 4.61 -12.68
CA ASN A 381 8.57 4.76 -13.47
C ASN A 381 9.79 4.91 -12.54
N PRO A 382 10.46 3.81 -12.14
CA PRO A 382 11.64 3.88 -11.30
C PRO A 382 12.79 4.60 -12.00
N GLN A 383 13.41 5.55 -11.31
CA GLN A 383 14.53 6.35 -11.84
C GLN A 383 15.75 6.27 -10.93
N LYS A 384 16.92 5.99 -11.51
CA LYS A 384 18.19 6.07 -10.79
C LYS A 384 18.53 7.51 -10.44
N VAL A 385 18.96 7.74 -9.20
CA VAL A 385 19.53 9.02 -8.78
C VAL A 385 20.90 9.17 -9.42
N VAL A 386 21.11 10.30 -10.10
CA VAL A 386 22.42 10.73 -10.60
C VAL A 386 22.98 11.71 -9.58
N VAL A 387 23.96 11.26 -8.80
CA VAL A 387 24.60 12.05 -7.73
C VAL A 387 25.81 12.80 -8.27
#